data_AF-A0A3U7V645-F1
#
_entry.id   AF-A0A3U7V645-F1
#
_cell.length_a   1.000
_cell.length_b   1.000
_cell.length_c   1.000
_cell.angle_alpha   90.00
_cell.angle_beta   90.00
_cell.angle_gamma   90.00
#
_symmetry.space_group_name_H-M   'P 1'
#
loop_
_entity.id
_entity.type
_entity.pdbx_description
1 polymer ?
#
loop_
_entity_poly.entity_id
_entity_poly.type
_entity_poly.pdbx_seq_one_letter_code
_entity_poly.pdbx_strand_id
1 'polypeptide(L)'
;MKKSILCLFLALPFTVSAATQCGPFRFDAGSDGLMHINGQKPETQKMTFLKQKDDFDNVMMQWMLPDPNTGRWLGMDYIKRNKKAILNVEVIRKNMDEPREFWTYDCRKVK
;
A
#
# COMPACT_ATOMS: atom_id res chain seq x y z
N MET A 1 6.64 47.11 -36.72
CA MET A 1 5.70 46.06 -36.27
C MET A 1 6.51 44.90 -35.69
N LYS A 2 6.69 44.82 -34.37
CA LYS A 2 7.46 43.76 -33.70
C LYS A 2 6.46 42.73 -33.14
N LYS A 3 6.41 41.53 -33.70
CA LYS A 3 5.53 40.43 -33.26
C LYS A 3 6.20 39.74 -32.07
N SER A 4 5.73 40.01 -30.85
CA SER A 4 6.12 39.20 -29.68
C SER A 4 5.40 37.86 -29.74
N ILE A 5 6.16 36.78 -29.85
CA ILE A 5 5.67 35.41 -29.73
C ILE A 5 5.68 35.08 -28.23
N LEU A 6 4.49 34.93 -27.64
CA LEU A 6 4.32 34.53 -26.24
C LEU A 6 4.36 32.99 -26.17
N CYS A 7 5.49 32.43 -25.74
CA CYS A 7 5.61 31.00 -25.46
C CYS A 7 4.89 30.66 -24.14
N LEU A 8 3.72 30.03 -24.24
CA LEU A 8 2.97 29.49 -23.11
C LEU A 8 3.57 28.12 -22.73
N PHE A 9 4.43 28.08 -21.71
CA PHE A 9 4.92 26.83 -21.13
C PHE A 9 3.78 26.14 -20.36
N LEU A 10 3.17 25.09 -20.95
CA LEU A 10 2.29 24.19 -20.22
C LEU A 10 3.13 23.35 -19.24
N ALA A 11 3.04 23.66 -17.95
CA ALA A 11 3.55 22.79 -16.90
C ALA A 11 2.62 21.57 -16.75
N LEU A 12 3.03 20.42 -17.31
CA LEU A 12 2.35 19.15 -17.06
C LEU A 12 2.71 18.66 -15.65
N PRO A 13 1.72 18.35 -14.79
CA PRO A 13 2.00 17.77 -13.47
C PRO A 13 2.52 16.33 -13.66
N PHE A 14 3.79 16.11 -13.32
CA PHE A 14 4.36 14.77 -13.20
C PHE A 14 3.80 14.09 -11.95
N THR A 15 2.85 13.17 -12.10
CA THR A 15 2.40 12.31 -11.02
C THR A 15 3.38 11.15 -10.85
N VAL A 16 4.34 11.30 -9.93
CA VAL A 16 5.20 10.18 -9.51
C VAL A 16 4.39 9.29 -8.56
N SER A 17 3.81 8.22 -9.09
CA SER A 17 3.25 7.14 -8.25
C SER A 17 4.39 6.22 -7.81
N ALA A 18 4.83 6.34 -6.56
CA ALA A 18 5.84 5.45 -6.00
C ALA A 18 5.16 4.20 -5.45
N ALA A 19 5.23 3.10 -6.20
CA ALA A 19 4.72 1.82 -5.74
C ALA A 19 5.63 1.19 -4.68
N THR A 20 5.05 0.38 -3.81
CA THR A 20 5.79 -0.35 -2.77
C THR A 20 5.65 -1.85 -2.99
N GLN A 21 6.76 -2.58 -2.94
CA GLN A 21 6.80 -4.03 -3.05
C GLN A 21 7.20 -4.64 -1.71
N CYS A 22 6.41 -5.58 -1.19
CA CYS A 22 6.71 -6.37 0.00
C CYS A 22 6.52 -7.85 -0.34
N GLY A 23 7.60 -8.60 -0.53
CA GLY A 23 7.51 -10.00 -0.97
C GLY A 23 6.71 -10.13 -2.28
N PRO A 24 5.66 -11.00 -2.34
CA PRO A 24 4.81 -11.14 -3.51
C PRO A 24 3.69 -10.07 -3.62
N PHE A 25 3.62 -9.12 -2.69
CA PHE A 25 2.57 -8.11 -2.64
C PHE A 25 3.07 -6.76 -3.14
N ARG A 26 2.42 -6.24 -4.18
CA ARG A 26 2.61 -4.90 -4.71
C ARG A 26 1.50 -3.98 -4.21
N PHE A 27 1.88 -2.80 -3.75
CA PHE A 27 0.99 -1.77 -3.22
C PHE A 27 1.06 -0.54 -4.12
N ASP A 28 -0.08 -0.16 -4.67
CA ASP A 28 -0.25 1.00 -5.54
C ASP A 28 -1.36 1.90 -4.97
N ALA A 29 -1.16 3.22 -5.03
CA ALA A 29 -2.21 4.16 -4.64
C ALA A 29 -3.35 4.10 -5.67
N GLY A 30 -4.54 3.69 -5.25
CA GLY A 30 -5.74 3.70 -6.06
C GLY A 30 -6.27 5.12 -6.26
N SER A 31 -6.96 5.34 -7.38
CA SER A 31 -7.66 6.62 -7.66
C SER A 31 -8.86 6.85 -6.72
N ASP A 32 -9.28 5.82 -6.00
CA ASP A 32 -10.35 5.82 -4.99
C ASP A 32 -9.87 6.23 -3.59
N GLY A 33 -8.58 6.56 -3.44
CA GLY A 33 -7.97 6.91 -2.15
C GLY A 33 -7.69 5.70 -1.25
N LEU A 34 -7.89 4.48 -1.75
CA LEU A 34 -7.51 3.25 -1.08
C LEU A 34 -6.16 2.74 -1.60
N MET A 35 -5.47 1.96 -0.79
CA MET A 35 -4.29 1.23 -1.25
C MET A 35 -4.75 -0.02 -2.01
N HIS A 36 -4.30 -0.22 -3.24
CA HIS A 36 -4.57 -1.43 -4.00
C HIS A 36 -3.44 -2.44 -3.78
N ILE A 37 -3.79 -3.66 -3.38
CA ILE A 37 -2.86 -4.77 -3.16
C ILE A 37 -2.96 -5.72 -4.36
N ASN A 38 -1.88 -5.85 -5.12
CA ASN A 38 -1.85 -6.62 -6.37
C ASN A 38 -2.97 -6.21 -7.35
N GLY A 39 -3.29 -4.91 -7.40
CA GLY A 39 -4.37 -4.36 -8.23
C GLY A 39 -5.78 -4.58 -7.68
N GLN A 40 -5.93 -5.22 -6.52
CA GLN A 40 -7.21 -5.42 -5.85
C GLN A 40 -7.41 -4.41 -4.72
N LYS A 41 -8.59 -3.81 -4.65
CA LYS A 41 -8.99 -2.99 -3.50
C LYS A 41 -9.21 -3.87 -2.26
N PRO A 42 -8.81 -3.43 -1.06
CA PRO A 42 -9.11 -4.13 0.17
C PRO A 42 -10.58 -3.97 0.55
N GLU A 43 -11.11 -4.91 1.31
CA GLU A 43 -12.47 -4.83 1.86
C GLU A 43 -12.51 -3.91 3.08
N THR A 44 -11.43 -3.88 3.86
CA THR A 44 -11.28 -2.94 4.97
C THR A 44 -9.90 -2.29 4.93
N GLN A 45 -9.84 -1.03 5.36
CA GLN A 45 -8.60 -0.27 5.49
C GLN A 45 -8.65 0.53 6.79
N LYS A 46 -7.65 0.32 7.65
CA LYS A 46 -7.47 1.10 8.87
C LYS A 46 -6.06 1.67 8.94
N MET A 47 -5.96 2.98 9.17
CA MET A 47 -4.70 3.65 9.43
C MET A 47 -4.57 3.96 10.93
N THR A 48 -3.40 3.70 11.49
CA THR A 48 -3.03 4.07 12.86
C THR A 48 -1.68 4.79 12.84
N PHE A 49 -1.61 5.98 13.42
CA PHE A 49 -0.32 6.63 13.69
C PHE A 49 0.34 5.98 14.90
N LEU A 50 1.58 5.52 14.75
CA LEU A 50 2.31 4.77 15.78
C LEU A 50 3.04 5.64 16.79
N LYS A 51 3.15 6.94 16.50
CA LYS A 51 3.75 7.95 17.37
C LYS A 51 2.77 9.12 17.55
N GLN A 52 2.99 10.19 16.81
CA GLN A 52 2.16 11.39 16.85
C GLN A 52 1.24 11.46 15.62
N LYS A 53 0.14 12.21 15.76
CA LYS A 53 -0.80 12.48 14.67
C LYS A 53 -0.04 13.04 13.46
N ASP A 54 -0.44 12.60 12.26
CA ASP A 54 0.10 13.05 10.98
C ASP A 54 1.58 12.67 10.71
N ASP A 55 2.15 11.76 11.51
CA ASP A 55 3.47 11.15 11.25
C ASP A 55 3.37 9.97 10.27
N PHE A 56 3.33 10.29 8.97
CA PHE A 56 3.26 9.30 7.90
C PHE A 56 4.55 8.46 7.71
N ASP A 57 5.61 8.74 8.47
CA ASP A 57 6.82 7.90 8.54
C ASP A 57 6.74 6.86 9.67
N ASN A 58 5.73 6.94 10.52
CA ASN A 58 5.45 6.01 11.63
C ASN A 58 3.97 5.64 11.67
N VAL A 59 3.54 4.78 10.74
CA VAL A 59 2.14 4.39 10.51
C VAL A 59 2.01 2.88 10.46
N MET A 60 0.89 2.36 10.94
CA MET A 60 0.42 1.02 10.63
C MET A 60 -0.83 1.12 9.76
N MET A 61 -0.81 0.40 8.65
CA MET A 61 -1.97 0.18 7.80
C MET A 61 -2.40 -1.26 7.95
N GLN A 62 -3.69 -1.47 8.21
CA GLN A 62 -4.27 -2.80 8.34
C GLN A 62 -5.30 -2.99 7.24
N TRP A 63 -5.20 -4.12 6.53
CA TRP A 63 -6.10 -4.48 5.45
C TRP A 63 -6.61 -5.90 5.60
N MET A 64 -7.83 -6.11 5.13
CA MET A 64 -8.41 -7.43 4.92
C MET A 64 -8.89 -7.52 3.48
N LEU A 65 -8.57 -8.63 2.81
CA LEU A 65 -9.01 -8.89 1.44
C LEU A 65 -9.06 -10.39 1.16
N PRO A 66 -9.96 -10.86 0.29
CA PRO A 66 -9.91 -12.22 -0.20
C PRO A 66 -8.71 -12.40 -1.15
N ASP A 67 -8.00 -13.51 -1.04
CA ASP A 67 -7.03 -13.97 -2.01
C ASP A 67 -7.77 -14.70 -3.14
N PRO A 68 -7.73 -14.19 -4.39
CA PRO A 68 -8.44 -14.78 -5.51
C PRO A 68 -7.92 -16.17 -5.90
N ASN A 69 -6.68 -16.53 -5.53
CA ASN A 69 -6.09 -17.81 -5.91
C ASN A 69 -6.53 -18.94 -4.98
N THR A 70 -6.69 -18.65 -3.69
CA THR A 70 -7.00 -19.65 -2.67
C THR A 70 -8.43 -19.57 -2.15
N GLY A 71 -9.15 -18.47 -2.42
CA GLY A 71 -10.46 -18.18 -1.84
C GLY A 71 -10.41 -17.95 -0.33
N ARG A 72 -9.22 -17.77 0.24
CA ARG A 72 -9.00 -17.48 1.67
C ARG A 72 -9.00 -15.98 1.90
N TRP A 73 -9.21 -15.57 3.14
CA TRP A 73 -8.99 -14.18 3.51
C TRP A 73 -7.54 -13.98 3.95
N LEU A 74 -6.96 -12.84 3.58
CA LEU A 74 -5.67 -12.38 4.05
C LEU A 74 -5.87 -11.21 5.01
N GLY A 75 -5.30 -11.32 6.20
CA GLY A 75 -5.07 -10.20 7.10
C GLY A 75 -3.67 -9.65 6.88
N MET A 76 -3.56 -8.34 6.66
CA MET A 76 -2.30 -7.70 6.33
C MET A 76 -2.03 -6.51 7.24
N ASP A 77 -0.89 -6.53 7.94
CA ASP A 77 -0.40 -5.41 8.73
C ASP A 77 0.88 -4.85 8.11
N TYR A 78 0.76 -3.71 7.41
CA TYR A 78 1.90 -2.95 6.96
C TYR A 78 2.34 -1.98 8.05
N ILE A 79 3.59 -2.08 8.46
CA ILE A 79 4.14 -1.32 9.57
C ILE A 79 5.32 -0.54 9.06
N LYS A 80 5.18 0.79 8.99
CA LYS A 80 6.24 1.72 8.63
C LYS A 80 6.77 2.39 9.90
N ARG A 81 8.07 2.30 10.12
CA ARG A 81 8.79 3.01 11.20
C ARG A 81 10.08 3.57 10.65
N ASN A 82 10.33 4.85 10.91
CA ASN A 82 11.56 5.54 10.48
C ASN A 82 11.88 5.29 8.99
N LYS A 83 10.87 5.41 8.10
CA LYS A 83 10.97 5.23 6.64
C LYS A 83 11.27 3.81 6.14
N LYS A 84 11.47 2.83 7.03
CA LYS A 84 11.50 1.40 6.68
C LYS A 84 10.11 0.80 6.92
N ALA A 85 9.73 -0.15 6.10
CA ALA A 85 8.46 -0.83 6.27
C ALA A 85 8.61 -2.34 6.18
N ILE A 86 7.79 -3.04 6.96
CA ILE A 86 7.57 -4.47 6.85
C ILE A 86 6.08 -4.71 6.59
N LEU A 87 5.79 -5.87 6.02
CA LEU A 87 4.45 -6.37 5.85
C LEU A 87 4.33 -7.71 6.55
N ASN A 88 3.40 -7.81 7.49
CA ASN A 88 2.96 -9.07 8.06
C ASN A 88 1.69 -9.52 7.34
N VAL A 89 1.64 -10.79 6.94
CA VAL A 89 0.49 -11.38 6.25
C VAL A 89 0.08 -12.65 6.97
N GLU A 90 -1.19 -12.77 7.30
CA GLU A 90 -1.80 -13.97 7.86
C GLU A 90 -2.91 -14.49 6.94
N VAL A 91 -2.92 -15.79 6.66
CA VAL A 91 -4.09 -16.45 6.07
C VAL A 91 -5.10 -16.70 7.18
N ILE A 92 -6.28 -16.08 7.06
CA ILE A 92 -7.32 -16.18 8.07
C ILE A 92 -7.85 -17.61 8.09
N ARG A 93 -7.72 -18.23 9.26
CA ARG A 93 -8.16 -19.60 9.50
C ARG A 93 -9.68 -19.69 9.53
N LYS A 94 -10.24 -20.80 9.03
CA LYS A 94 -11.68 -21.10 9.12
C LYS A 94 -12.05 -21.66 10.50
N ASN A 95 -11.09 -22.27 11.19
CA ASN A 95 -11.25 -22.83 12.53
C ASN A 95 -9.91 -22.76 13.29
N MET A 96 -9.92 -23.04 14.58
CA MET A 96 -8.72 -22.90 15.43
C MET A 96 -7.72 -24.04 15.34
N ASP A 97 -8.12 -25.18 14.74
CA ASP A 97 -7.29 -26.37 14.57
C ASP A 97 -6.41 -26.29 13.31
N GLU A 98 -6.79 -25.43 12.36
CA GLU A 98 -5.97 -25.15 11.18
C GLU A 98 -4.60 -24.57 11.59
N PRO A 99 -3.51 -25.03 10.95
CA PRO A 99 -2.19 -24.46 11.18
C PRO A 99 -2.19 -22.98 10.81
N ARG A 100 -1.44 -22.18 11.56
CA ARG A 100 -1.30 -20.77 11.28
C ARG A 100 -0.29 -20.57 10.16
N GLU A 101 -0.75 -19.96 9.07
CA GLU A 101 0.10 -19.55 7.96
C GLU A 101 0.34 -18.04 8.04
N PHE A 102 1.60 -17.66 8.27
CA PHE A 102 2.00 -16.29 8.50
C PHE A 102 3.38 -16.01 7.89
N TRP A 103 3.53 -14.85 7.28
CA TRP A 103 4.80 -14.39 6.72
C TRP A 103 5.06 -12.93 7.04
N THR A 104 6.34 -12.60 7.16
CA THR A 104 6.83 -11.23 7.27
C THR A 104 7.74 -10.93 6.08
N TYR A 105 7.49 -9.79 5.43
CA TYR A 105 8.26 -9.34 4.28
C TYR A 105 8.84 -7.95 4.51
N ASP A 106 10.10 -7.76 4.15
CA ASP A 106 10.66 -6.42 4.01
C ASP A 106 10.08 -5.72 2.79
N CYS A 107 9.69 -4.46 2.97
CA CYS A 107 9.16 -3.63 1.91
C CYS A 107 10.24 -2.75 1.29
N ARG A 108 10.19 -2.60 -0.02
CA ARG A 108 11.03 -1.67 -0.79
C ARG A 108 10.17 -0.83 -1.73
N LYS A 109 10.58 0.42 -1.94
CA LYS A 109 10.00 1.23 -3.02
C LYS A 109 10.44 0.65 -4.35
N VAL A 110 9.52 0.54 -5.29
CA VAL A 110 9.79 0.13 -6.67
C VAL A 110 9.41 1.28 -7.59
N LYS A 111 10.19 1.44 -8.66
CA LYS A 111 9.93 2.42 -9.72
C LYS A 111 8.95 1.84 -10.73
#